data_AF-A0A0Q9T127-F1
#
_entry.id   AF-A0A0Q9T127-F1
#
_cell.length_a   1.000
_cell.length_b   1.000
_cell.length_c   1.000
_cell.angle_alpha   90.00
_cell.angle_beta   90.00
_cell.angle_gamma   90.00
#
_symmetry.space_group_name_H-M   'P 1'
#
loop_
_entity.id
_entity.type
_entity.pdbx_description
1 polymer ?
#
loop_
_entity_poly.entity_id
_entity_poly.type
_entity_poly.pdbx_seq_one_letter_code
_entity_poly.pdbx_strand_id
1 'polypeptide(L)'
;MADTAAPRTEPVEVDRAQYGLAAVLALVGLWTIIDARGLNVGFGDPIGPRVFPYVVGASMIVLAVLLAVATARGDVAQGEEGEDVDLTSPADWVTVGKLAGILVLNVLLVNVLGWAVTGGLLFAGCAWALGSRTLVRDLVVGVVMAAATWYFFYVGLDVPLAPGILDGVL
;
A
#
# COMPACT_ATOMS: atom_id res chain seq x y z
N MET A 1 -23.38 -41.20 37.87
CA MET A 1 -23.54 -39.80 38.31
C MET A 1 -22.86 -38.95 37.26
N ALA A 2 -23.61 -38.48 36.27
CA ALA A 2 -23.08 -37.72 35.14
C ALA A 2 -22.92 -36.25 35.58
N ASP A 3 -21.68 -35.79 35.65
CA ASP A 3 -21.36 -34.39 35.92
C ASP A 3 -21.72 -33.57 34.67
N THR A 4 -22.82 -32.82 34.76
CA THR A 4 -23.27 -31.94 33.68
C THR A 4 -22.51 -30.63 33.84
N ALA A 5 -21.33 -30.53 33.23
CA ALA A 5 -20.59 -29.29 33.18
C ALA A 5 -21.44 -28.23 32.46
N ALA A 6 -21.93 -27.24 33.22
CA ALA A 6 -22.68 -26.11 32.68
C ALA A 6 -21.81 -25.36 31.64
N PRO A 7 -22.40 -24.84 30.55
CA PRO A 7 -21.66 -24.04 29.59
C PRO A 7 -21.12 -22.80 30.30
N ARG A 8 -19.80 -22.71 30.45
CA ARG A 8 -19.13 -21.51 30.94
C ARG A 8 -19.31 -20.44 29.86
N THR A 9 -20.20 -19.48 30.11
CA THR A 9 -20.26 -18.25 29.33
C THR A 9 -19.00 -17.46 29.64
N GLU A 10 -17.98 -17.59 28.79
CA GLU A 10 -16.81 -16.71 28.87
C GLU A 10 -17.26 -15.27 28.60
N PRO A 11 -16.87 -14.30 29.44
CA PRO A 11 -17.26 -12.91 29.26
C PRO A 11 -16.68 -12.42 27.93
N VAL A 12 -17.54 -11.80 27.10
CA VAL A 12 -17.12 -11.13 25.86
C VAL A 12 -16.18 -9.98 26.26
N GLU A 13 -14.88 -10.23 26.22
CA GLU A 13 -13.87 -9.24 26.56
C GLU A 13 -13.76 -8.27 25.38
N VAL A 14 -14.27 -7.06 25.58
CA VAL A 14 -14.17 -5.99 24.58
C VAL A 14 -12.69 -5.69 24.36
N ASP A 15 -12.19 -6.03 23.18
CA ASP A 15 -10.77 -5.84 22.86
C ASP A 15 -10.46 -4.34 22.72
N ARG A 16 -9.84 -3.79 23.77
CA ARG A 16 -9.39 -2.40 23.83
C ARG A 16 -8.34 -2.09 22.75
N ALA A 17 -7.63 -3.10 22.26
CA ALA A 17 -6.66 -2.94 21.19
C ALA A 17 -7.32 -2.57 19.86
N GLN A 18 -8.50 -3.11 19.56
CA GLN A 18 -9.24 -2.75 18.34
C GLN A 18 -9.68 -1.29 18.32
N TYR A 19 -10.16 -0.77 19.46
CA TYR A 19 -10.45 0.66 19.58
C TYR A 19 -9.17 1.51 19.45
N GLY A 20 -8.04 1.02 19.96
CA GLY A 20 -6.74 1.63 19.74
C GLY A 20 -6.38 1.71 18.24
N LEU A 21 -6.53 0.61 17.51
CA LEU A 21 -6.29 0.56 16.06
C LEU A 21 -7.25 1.48 15.30
N ALA A 22 -8.54 1.47 15.63
CA ALA A 22 -9.53 2.37 15.05
C ALA A 22 -9.16 3.85 15.29
N ALA A 23 -8.70 4.20 16.50
CA ALA A 23 -8.25 5.54 16.81
C ALA A 23 -7.01 5.93 15.98
N VAL A 24 -6.03 5.04 15.83
CA VAL A 24 -4.84 5.28 14.99
C VAL A 24 -5.23 5.50 13.54
N LEU A 25 -6.08 4.63 12.97
CA LEU A 25 -6.58 4.78 11.60
C LEU A 25 -7.31 6.11 11.41
N ALA A 26 -8.15 6.51 12.37
CA ALA A 26 -8.86 7.79 12.33
C ALA A 26 -7.90 8.99 12.40
N LEU A 27 -6.91 8.96 13.30
CA LEU A 27 -5.94 10.03 13.46
C LEU A 27 -5.04 10.18 12.24
N VAL A 28 -4.51 9.07 11.71
CA VAL A 28 -3.67 9.10 10.49
C VAL A 28 -4.50 9.53 9.29
N GLY A 29 -5.72 8.99 9.11
CA GLY A 29 -6.61 9.38 8.02
C GLY A 29 -6.95 10.88 8.05
N LEU A 30 -7.25 11.42 9.24
CA LEU A 30 -7.53 12.84 9.42
C LEU A 30 -6.28 13.69 9.16
N TRP A 31 -5.13 13.25 9.67
CA TRP A 31 -3.84 13.89 9.41
C TRP A 31 -3.56 13.99 7.92
N THR A 32 -3.70 12.88 7.18
CA THR A 32 -3.52 12.83 5.72
C THR A 32 -4.45 13.80 4.99
N ILE A 33 -5.72 13.91 5.40
CA ILE A 33 -6.67 14.86 4.81
C ILE A 33 -6.28 16.31 5.08
N ILE A 34 -5.80 16.61 6.29
CA ILE A 34 -5.37 17.97 6.67
C ILE A 34 -4.11 18.34 5.90
N ASP A 35 -3.12 17.45 5.88
CA ASP A 35 -1.84 17.63 5.18
C ASP A 35 -2.06 17.85 3.67
N ALA A 36 -2.98 17.10 3.06
CA ALA A 36 -3.35 17.25 1.66
C ALA A 36 -3.84 18.66 1.27
N ARG A 37 -4.37 19.44 2.23
CA ARG A 37 -4.80 20.83 1.98
C ARG A 37 -3.62 21.76 1.69
N GLY A 38 -2.43 21.42 2.18
CA GLY A 38 -1.19 22.15 1.94
C GLY A 38 -0.60 21.95 0.54
N LEU A 39 -1.05 20.93 -0.21
CA LEU A 39 -0.58 20.66 -1.57
C LEU A 39 -1.03 21.78 -2.50
N ASN A 40 -0.09 22.40 -3.21
CA ASN A 40 -0.39 23.47 -4.17
C ASN A 40 -1.10 22.89 -5.40
N VAL A 41 -2.17 23.53 -5.86
CA VAL A 41 -2.91 23.13 -7.08
C VAL A 41 -2.76 24.23 -8.12
N GLY A 42 -2.37 23.85 -9.34
CA GLY A 42 -2.31 24.77 -10.47
C GLY A 42 -3.70 25.34 -10.77
N PHE A 43 -3.76 26.59 -11.23
CA PHE A 43 -5.03 27.17 -11.68
C PHE A 43 -5.54 26.43 -12.92
N GLY A 44 -6.75 25.86 -12.83
CA GLY A 44 -7.46 25.29 -13.99
C GLY A 44 -7.48 23.75 -14.09
N ASP A 45 -6.93 23.04 -13.12
CA ASP A 45 -6.89 21.57 -13.13
C ASP A 45 -8.15 20.95 -12.47
N PRO A 46 -9.00 20.22 -13.23
CA PRO A 46 -10.23 19.62 -12.70
C PRO A 46 -9.97 18.50 -11.67
N ILE A 47 -8.85 17.79 -11.75
CA ILE A 47 -8.52 16.63 -10.89
C ILE A 47 -7.09 16.78 -10.35
N GLY A 48 -6.93 17.66 -9.36
CA GLY A 48 -5.62 17.94 -8.77
C GLY A 48 -5.02 16.82 -7.91
N PRO A 49 -3.72 16.91 -7.57
CA PRO A 49 -2.96 15.91 -6.80
C PRO A 49 -3.54 15.60 -5.42
N ARG A 50 -4.44 16.45 -4.92
CA ARG A 50 -5.14 16.27 -3.63
C ARG A 50 -6.14 15.12 -3.63
N VAL A 51 -6.63 14.69 -4.79
CA VAL A 51 -7.64 13.62 -4.88
C VAL A 51 -7.13 12.33 -4.27
N PHE A 52 -5.88 11.94 -4.59
CA PHE A 52 -5.27 10.73 -4.06
C PHE A 52 -5.24 10.67 -2.52
N PRO A 53 -4.62 11.63 -1.80
CA PRO A 53 -4.60 11.60 -0.34
C PRO A 53 -5.99 11.77 0.29
N TYR A 54 -6.93 12.47 -0.36
CA TYR A 54 -8.31 12.52 0.13
C TYR A 54 -9.00 11.17 0.08
N VAL A 55 -8.85 10.40 -1.01
CA VAL A 55 -9.44 9.06 -1.13
C VAL A 55 -8.83 8.12 -0.09
N VAL A 56 -7.51 8.12 0.06
CA VAL A 56 -6.82 7.27 1.06
C VAL A 56 -7.26 7.66 2.47
N GLY A 57 -7.19 8.95 2.83
CA GLY A 57 -7.57 9.42 4.15
C GLY A 57 -9.04 9.15 4.47
N ALA A 58 -9.96 9.39 3.52
CA ALA A 58 -11.38 9.08 3.69
C ALA A 58 -11.62 7.58 3.88
N SER A 59 -10.92 6.73 3.13
CA SER A 59 -10.99 5.28 3.27
C SER A 59 -10.54 4.84 4.66
N MET A 60 -9.45 5.41 5.18
CA MET A 60 -9.00 5.15 6.55
C MET A 60 -10.03 5.57 7.60
N ILE A 61 -10.68 6.73 7.46
CA ILE A 61 -11.76 7.16 8.36
C ILE A 61 -12.94 6.18 8.30
N VAL A 62 -13.35 5.79 7.09
CA VAL A 62 -14.44 4.82 6.91
C VAL A 62 -14.10 3.49 7.59
N LEU A 63 -12.91 2.96 7.35
CA LEU A 63 -12.45 1.72 7.99
C LEU A 63 -12.36 1.85 9.52
N ALA A 64 -11.90 2.99 10.04
CA ALA A 64 -11.88 3.25 11.48
C ALA A 64 -13.28 3.23 12.10
N VAL A 65 -14.26 3.85 11.44
CA VAL A 65 -15.66 3.85 11.89
C VAL A 65 -16.25 2.44 11.83
N LEU A 66 -16.03 1.73 10.71
CA LEU A 66 -16.51 0.36 10.55
C LEU A 66 -15.92 -0.57 11.60
N LEU A 67 -14.61 -0.46 11.88
CA LEU A 67 -13.93 -1.23 12.92
C LEU A 67 -14.51 -0.90 14.30
N ALA A 68 -14.65 0.37 14.67
CA ALA A 68 -15.23 0.76 15.95
C ALA A 68 -16.68 0.25 16.13
N VAL A 69 -17.48 0.25 15.05
CA VAL A 69 -18.83 -0.30 15.04
C VAL A 69 -18.81 -1.83 15.18
N ALA A 70 -17.88 -2.51 14.52
CA ALA A 70 -17.71 -3.97 14.65
C ALA A 70 -17.31 -4.34 16.08
N THR A 71 -16.30 -3.68 16.66
CA THR A 71 -15.89 -3.87 18.06
C THR A 71 -17.05 -3.59 19.03
N ALA A 72 -17.83 -2.54 18.80
CA ALA A 72 -19.00 -2.23 19.62
C ALA A 72 -20.12 -3.28 19.51
N ARG A 73 -20.19 -3.99 18.38
CA ARG A 73 -21.11 -5.13 18.17
C ARG A 73 -20.59 -6.44 18.79
N GLY A 74 -19.43 -6.41 19.45
CA GLY A 74 -18.82 -7.58 20.06
C GLY A 74 -18.04 -8.44 19.06
N ASP A 75 -17.67 -7.88 17.91
CA ASP A 75 -16.72 -8.53 17.02
C ASP A 75 -15.35 -8.56 17.70
N VAL A 76 -14.80 -9.76 17.85
CA VAL A 76 -13.51 -9.98 18.51
C VAL A 76 -12.53 -10.32 17.43
N ALA A 77 -11.34 -9.72 17.47
CA ALA A 77 -10.30 -10.01 16.49
C ALA A 77 -9.92 -11.46 16.74
N GLN A 78 -10.41 -12.34 15.87
CA GLN A 78 -9.80 -13.64 15.70
C GLN A 78 -8.43 -13.27 15.17
N GLY A 79 -7.41 -13.36 16.02
CA GLY A 79 -6.04 -13.21 15.53
C GLY A 79 -5.96 -14.13 14.34
N GLU A 80 -5.71 -13.58 13.15
CA GLU A 80 -5.50 -14.39 11.95
C GLU A 80 -4.48 -15.45 12.39
N GLU A 81 -4.92 -16.70 12.52
CA GLU A 81 -4.02 -17.83 12.39
C GLU A 81 -3.52 -17.68 10.96
N GLY A 82 -2.45 -16.90 10.83
CA GLY A 82 -1.95 -16.45 9.55
C GLY A 82 -1.80 -17.69 8.70
N GLU A 83 -2.45 -17.68 7.54
CA GLU A 83 -2.36 -18.66 6.46
C GLU A 83 -1.03 -19.43 6.55
N ASP A 84 -1.03 -20.60 7.20
CA ASP A 84 0.14 -21.42 7.56
C ASP A 84 1.45 -20.61 7.68
N VAL A 85 1.52 -19.62 8.58
CA VAL A 85 2.79 -18.99 8.91
C VAL A 85 3.60 -19.99 9.71
N ASP A 86 4.30 -20.85 8.98
CA ASP A 86 5.32 -21.73 9.53
C ASP A 86 6.45 -20.84 10.08
N LEU A 87 6.35 -20.51 11.37
CA LEU A 87 7.37 -19.76 12.11
C LEU A 87 8.73 -20.48 12.13
N THR A 88 8.79 -21.75 11.69
CA THR A 88 10.04 -22.49 11.53
C THR A 88 10.70 -22.26 10.17
N SER A 89 9.96 -21.74 9.19
CA SER A 89 10.52 -21.35 7.90
C SER A 89 11.19 -19.97 8.02
N PRO A 90 12.51 -19.88 7.82
CA PRO A 90 13.22 -18.61 7.93
C PRO A 90 12.73 -17.64 6.84
N ALA A 91 12.59 -16.36 7.19
CA ALA A 91 12.31 -15.33 6.21
C ALA A 91 13.38 -15.32 5.11
N ASP A 92 12.96 -15.20 3.84
CA ASP A 92 13.88 -15.10 2.70
C ASP A 92 14.50 -13.70 2.62
N TRP A 93 15.47 -13.46 3.51
CA TRP A 93 16.22 -12.21 3.59
C TRP A 93 16.99 -11.90 2.31
N VAL A 94 17.29 -12.91 1.48
CA VAL A 94 17.96 -12.72 0.19
C VAL A 94 17.01 -12.04 -0.78
N THR A 95 15.77 -12.52 -0.89
CA THR A 95 14.75 -11.90 -1.74
C THR A 95 14.39 -10.51 -1.23
N VAL A 96 14.25 -10.32 0.08
CA VAL A 96 14.05 -8.99 0.68
C VAL A 96 15.21 -8.04 0.32
N GLY A 97 16.46 -8.50 0.44
CA GLY A 97 17.64 -7.74 0.08
C GLY A 97 17.69 -7.36 -1.40
N LYS A 98 17.30 -8.27 -2.31
CA LYS A 98 17.19 -7.99 -3.76
C LYS A 98 16.16 -6.91 -4.03
N LEU A 99 14.94 -7.04 -3.46
CA LEU A 99 13.86 -6.08 -3.63
C LEU A 99 14.26 -4.69 -3.10
N ALA A 100 14.89 -4.65 -1.91
CA ALA A 100 15.42 -3.41 -1.35
C ALA A 100 16.49 -2.79 -2.26
N GLY A 101 17.41 -3.59 -2.79
CA GLY A 101 18.43 -3.13 -3.73
C GLY A 101 17.83 -2.55 -5.03
N ILE A 102 16.82 -3.21 -5.60
CA ILE A 102 16.11 -2.72 -6.79
C ILE A 102 15.40 -1.41 -6.49
N LEU A 103 14.75 -1.29 -5.33
CA LEU A 103 14.09 -0.06 -4.88
C LEU A 103 15.11 1.08 -4.74
N VAL A 104 16.23 0.84 -4.05
CA VAL A 104 17.31 1.85 -3.92
C VAL A 104 17.84 2.27 -5.28
N LEU A 105 18.07 1.31 -6.19
CA LEU A 105 18.50 1.61 -7.55
C LEU A 105 17.48 2.48 -8.29
N ASN A 106 16.18 2.19 -8.18
CA ASN A 106 15.13 3.01 -8.76
C ASN A 106 15.17 4.44 -8.20
N VAL A 107 15.25 4.62 -6.87
CA VAL A 107 15.32 5.95 -6.23
C VAL A 107 16.54 6.75 -6.71
N LEU A 108 17.69 6.10 -6.92
CA LEU A 108 18.89 6.76 -7.40
C LEU A 108 18.81 7.13 -8.89
N LEU A 109 18.18 6.27 -9.71
CA LEU A 109 18.15 6.44 -11.17
C LEU A 109 16.94 7.23 -11.66
N VAL A 110 15.84 7.32 -10.91
CA VAL A 110 14.57 7.89 -11.40
C VAL A 110 14.71 9.34 -11.85
N ASN A 111 15.52 10.14 -11.14
CA ASN A 111 15.78 11.54 -11.52
C ASN A 111 16.66 11.67 -12.76
N VAL A 112 17.49 10.66 -13.06
CA VAL A 112 18.41 10.68 -14.21
C VAL A 112 17.73 10.08 -15.43
N LEU A 113 17.23 8.85 -15.35
CA LEU A 113 16.68 8.10 -16.48
C LEU A 113 15.18 8.32 -16.71
N GLY A 114 14.47 8.86 -15.71
CA GLY A 114 13.04 9.13 -15.78
C GLY A 114 12.17 7.91 -15.42
N TRP A 115 10.90 8.18 -15.10
CA TRP A 115 9.97 7.16 -14.62
C TRP A 115 9.69 6.04 -15.63
N ALA A 116 9.58 6.37 -16.92
CA ALA A 116 9.24 5.38 -17.95
C ALA A 116 10.26 4.23 -18.00
N VAL A 117 11.56 4.55 -17.93
CA VAL A 117 12.65 3.57 -17.99
C VAL A 117 12.84 2.91 -16.63
N THR A 118 12.95 3.70 -15.56
CA THR A 118 13.24 3.18 -14.22
C THR A 118 12.08 2.42 -13.60
N GLY A 119 10.84 2.79 -13.90
CA GLY A 119 9.64 2.05 -13.51
C GLY A 119 9.59 0.70 -14.20
N GLY A 120 9.93 0.64 -15.50
CA GLY A 120 10.00 -0.62 -16.23
C GLY A 120 11.03 -1.58 -15.61
N LEU A 121 12.21 -1.06 -15.28
CA LEU A 121 13.27 -1.81 -14.59
C LEU A 121 12.88 -2.21 -13.17
N LEU A 122 12.16 -1.35 -12.43
CA LEU A 122 11.66 -1.64 -11.09
C LEU A 122 10.71 -2.83 -11.13
N PHE A 123 9.68 -2.79 -11.99
CA PHE A 123 8.70 -3.87 -12.08
C PHE A 123 9.30 -5.18 -12.62
N ALA A 124 10.15 -5.11 -13.65
CA ALA A 124 10.84 -6.28 -14.18
C ALA A 124 11.83 -6.87 -13.16
N GLY A 125 12.56 -6.00 -12.44
CA GLY A 125 13.48 -6.38 -11.37
C GLY A 125 12.75 -7.07 -10.21
N CYS A 126 11.60 -6.55 -9.80
CA CYS A 126 10.76 -7.20 -8.79
C CYS A 126 10.31 -8.59 -9.26
N ALA A 127 9.78 -8.72 -10.47
CA ALA A 127 9.37 -10.02 -11.02
C ALA A 127 10.53 -11.03 -11.05
N TRP A 128 11.74 -10.57 -11.39
CA TRP A 128 12.95 -11.39 -11.34
C TRP A 128 13.34 -11.77 -9.90
N ALA A 129 13.29 -10.82 -8.96
CA ALA A 129 13.62 -11.07 -7.55
C ALA A 129 12.66 -12.09 -6.91
N LEU A 130 11.40 -12.09 -7.34
CA LEU A 130 10.35 -13.05 -6.96
C LEU A 130 10.48 -14.42 -7.67
N GLY A 131 11.53 -14.63 -8.47
CA GLY A 131 11.86 -15.94 -9.04
C GLY A 131 11.34 -16.20 -10.44
N SER A 132 10.84 -15.18 -11.16
CA SER A 132 10.48 -15.34 -12.57
C SER A 132 11.70 -15.78 -13.40
N ARG A 133 11.47 -16.75 -14.28
CA ARG A 133 12.51 -17.28 -15.20
C ARG A 133 12.38 -16.72 -16.61
N THR A 134 11.36 -15.90 -16.88
CA THR A 134 11.04 -15.40 -18.22
C THR A 134 11.29 -13.90 -18.33
N LEU A 135 12.56 -13.52 -18.42
CA LEU A 135 13.01 -12.13 -18.38
C LEU A 135 12.36 -11.24 -19.46
N VAL A 136 12.04 -11.80 -20.63
CA VAL A 136 11.31 -11.08 -21.69
C VAL A 136 9.88 -10.73 -21.27
N ARG A 137 9.16 -11.67 -20.65
CA ARG A 137 7.81 -11.42 -20.14
C ARG A 137 7.86 -10.38 -19.02
N ASP A 138 8.83 -10.49 -18.13
CA ASP A 138 9.00 -9.57 -17.00
C ASP A 138 9.28 -8.14 -17.49
N LEU A 139 10.09 -8.00 -18.55
CA LEU A 139 10.34 -6.71 -19.19
C LEU A 139 9.08 -6.14 -19.84
N VAL A 140 8.31 -6.96 -20.56
CA VAL A 140 7.05 -6.51 -21.18
C VAL A 140 6.04 -6.08 -20.12
N VAL A 141 5.84 -6.89 -19.08
CA VAL A 141 4.97 -6.56 -17.95
C VAL A 141 5.46 -5.29 -17.26
N GLY A 142 6.77 -5.16 -17.05
CA GLY A 142 7.35 -3.98 -16.42
C GLY A 142 7.11 -2.71 -17.20
N VAL A 143 7.31 -2.73 -18.53
CA VAL A 143 7.02 -1.59 -19.41
C VAL A 143 5.54 -1.23 -19.40
N VAL A 144 4.65 -2.24 -19.48
CA VAL A 144 3.20 -2.02 -19.43
C VAL A 144 2.77 -1.40 -18.09
N MET A 145 3.29 -1.92 -16.97
CA MET A 145 3.01 -1.38 -15.64
C MET A 145 3.56 0.03 -15.47
N ALA A 146 4.78 0.30 -15.94
CA ALA A 146 5.37 1.63 -15.89
C ALA A 146 4.55 2.65 -16.68
N ALA A 147 4.12 2.29 -17.90
CA ALA A 147 3.25 3.11 -18.72
C ALA A 147 1.87 3.32 -18.06
N ALA A 148 1.25 2.26 -17.55
CA ALA A 148 -0.04 2.35 -16.87
C ALA A 148 0.01 3.27 -15.65
N THR A 149 1.05 3.14 -14.81
CA THR A 149 1.26 4.04 -13.67
C THR A 149 1.55 5.47 -14.14
N TRP A 150 2.33 5.65 -15.21
CA TRP A 150 2.55 6.97 -15.78
C TRP A 150 1.24 7.64 -16.21
N TYR A 151 0.39 6.94 -16.97
CA TYR A 151 -0.92 7.46 -17.39
C TYR A 151 -1.81 7.77 -16.19
N PHE A 152 -1.83 6.90 -15.18
CA PHE A 152 -2.63 7.11 -13.97
C PHE A 152 -2.24 8.40 -13.25
N PHE A 153 -0.95 8.67 -13.07
CA PHE A 153 -0.49 9.86 -12.35
C PHE A 153 -0.49 11.11 -13.22
N TYR A 154 0.00 11.01 -14.45
CA TYR A 154 0.13 12.15 -15.34
C TYR A 154 -1.23 12.61 -15.90
N VAL A 155 -2.04 11.68 -16.42
CA VAL A 155 -3.35 12.03 -16.99
C VAL A 155 -4.45 12.02 -15.94
N GLY A 156 -4.40 11.08 -14.99
CA GLY A 156 -5.45 10.93 -13.98
C GLY A 156 -5.37 11.93 -12.84
N LEU A 157 -4.17 12.36 -12.46
CA LEU A 157 -3.94 13.21 -11.27
C LEU A 157 -3.16 14.50 -11.58
N ASP A 158 -2.82 14.75 -12.85
CA ASP A 158 -2.00 15.87 -13.32
C ASP A 158 -0.67 16.02 -12.57
N VAL A 159 -0.06 14.89 -12.18
CA VAL A 159 1.21 14.86 -11.45
C VAL A 159 2.37 14.63 -12.43
N PRO A 160 3.28 15.60 -12.61
CA PRO A 160 4.44 15.41 -13.45
C PRO A 160 5.39 14.39 -12.80
N LEU A 161 5.61 13.27 -13.49
CA LEU A 161 6.61 12.27 -13.11
C LEU A 161 7.97 12.64 -13.69
N ALA A 162 9.04 12.21 -13.03
CA ALA A 162 10.42 12.53 -13.43
C ALA A 162 10.66 12.20 -14.92
N PRO A 163 10.91 13.22 -15.78
CA PRO A 163 11.14 12.99 -17.21
C PRO A 163 12.55 12.40 -17.46
N GLY A 164 13.53 12.72 -16.62
CA GLY A 164 14.91 12.24 -16.74
C GLY A 164 15.54 12.60 -18.08
N ILE A 165 16.25 11.67 -18.72
CA ILE A 165 16.86 11.86 -20.06
C ILE A 165 15.80 12.09 -21.16
N LEU A 166 14.51 11.79 -20.90
CA LEU A 166 13.42 12.05 -21.83
C LEU A 166 12.87 13.48 -21.75
N ASP A 167 13.50 14.35 -20.94
CA ASP A 167 13.17 15.77 -20.83
C ASP A 167 13.39 16.46 -22.20
N GLY A 168 12.30 16.71 -22.92
CA GLY A 168 12.27 17.26 -24.28
C GLY A 168 11.66 16.37 -25.37
N VAL A 169 11.35 15.10 -25.10
CA VAL A 169 10.59 14.21 -26.02
C VAL A 169 9.15 13.96 -25.53
N LEU A 170 8.91 14.10 -24.22
CA LEU A 170 7.61 13.96 -23.55
C LEU A 170 7.13 15.32 -23.03
#